data_AF-A0A7Y4ZSP7-F1
#
_entry.id   AF-A0A7Y4ZSP7-F1
#
_cell.length_a   1.000
_cell.length_b   1.000
_cell.length_c   1.000
_cell.angle_alpha   90.00
_cell.angle_beta   90.00
_cell.angle_gamma   90.00
#
_symmetry.space_group_name_H-M   'P 1'
#
loop_
_entity.id
_entity.type
_entity.pdbx_description
1 polymer ?
#
loop_
_entity_poly.entity_id
_entity_poly.type
_entity_poly.pdbx_seq_one_letter_code
_entity_poly.pdbx_strand_id
1 'polypeptide(L)'
;MATLDLPAPSAQGTLAKTPAVHLFVYVYERELSGTLVLSTPDGDTTTIALTQGWPSRVKLEPADVFLSTVLEDQGFAEEHRLAATYQLAQRQRRRHGEVLVEHGDITEEQLQQALRVQLERKAGRVFFMSEATTFAYYAGVDLLADYGGPEAPLDPLALVWNGVRQRPPWDHVNAALNRLASASMRLAVHAAPERFAFRAAEMAVVQGLGERPARLADLIGSRTLGPSAMQTLVYCLLITKQVDLTEGAMPAGATPGPPSVRPAPPSMRPSPSASPPSVRPTPAAARMSAPP
;
A
#
# COMPACT_ATOMS: atom_id res chain seq x y z
N MET A 1 -12.54 6.26 27.21
CA MET A 1 -11.63 5.88 26.12
C MET A 1 -10.35 6.65 26.34
N ALA A 2 -9.24 5.99 26.66
CA ALA A 2 -7.96 6.68 26.81
C ALA A 2 -7.55 7.18 25.43
N THR A 3 -7.54 8.50 25.25
CA THR A 3 -6.97 9.14 24.07
C THR A 3 -5.48 8.85 24.12
N LEU A 4 -5.00 7.91 23.29
CA LEU A 4 -3.57 7.78 23.06
C LEU A 4 -3.11 9.16 22.53
N ASP A 5 -2.20 9.81 23.26
CA ASP A 5 -1.54 11.04 22.81
C ASP A 5 -0.66 10.69 21.62
N LEU A 6 -1.28 10.59 20.45
CA LEU A 6 -0.59 10.36 19.20
C LEU A 6 0.17 11.63 18.82
N PRO A 7 1.44 11.52 18.38
CA PRO A 7 2.14 12.68 17.85
C PRO A 7 1.41 13.23 16.63
N ALA A 8 1.63 14.51 16.31
CA ALA A 8 1.06 15.09 15.11
C ALA A 8 1.48 14.29 13.85
N PRO A 9 0.57 14.02 12.91
CA PRO A 9 0.90 13.26 11.71
C PRO A 9 1.95 14.01 10.88
N SER A 10 2.95 13.28 10.40
CA SER A 10 4.01 13.81 9.54
C SER A 10 3.50 14.14 8.14
N ALA A 11 2.47 13.44 7.69
CA ALA A 11 1.75 13.74 6.46
C ALA A 11 0.28 13.32 6.59
N GLN A 12 -0.62 14.04 5.92
CA GLN A 12 -2.05 13.73 5.90
C GLN A 12 -2.68 14.16 4.58
N GLY A 13 -3.82 13.55 4.23
CA GLY A 13 -4.55 13.88 3.00
C GLY A 13 -5.80 13.02 2.82
N THR A 14 -6.32 12.99 1.60
CA THR A 14 -7.48 12.17 1.22
C THR A 14 -7.15 11.27 0.04
N LEU A 15 -7.86 10.14 -0.07
CA LEU A 15 -7.71 9.23 -1.20
C LEU A 15 -8.21 9.83 -2.53
N ALA A 16 -9.10 10.82 -2.48
CA ALA A 16 -9.50 11.62 -3.66
C ALA A 16 -8.30 12.30 -4.33
N LYS A 17 -7.38 12.86 -3.52
CA LYS A 17 -6.21 13.58 -4.04
C LYS A 17 -5.03 12.66 -4.29
N THR A 18 -4.85 11.67 -3.40
CA THR A 18 -3.75 10.70 -3.48
C THR A 18 -4.34 9.30 -3.38
N PRO A 19 -4.70 8.68 -4.51
CA PRO A 19 -5.24 7.33 -4.52
C PRO A 19 -4.27 6.35 -3.83
N ALA A 20 -4.83 5.29 -3.25
CA ALA A 20 -4.08 4.25 -2.55
C ALA A 20 -2.83 3.76 -3.31
N VAL A 21 -2.94 3.60 -4.63
CA VAL A 21 -1.84 3.15 -5.50
C VAL A 21 -0.64 4.09 -5.43
N HIS A 22 -0.87 5.41 -5.44
CA HIS A 22 0.20 6.41 -5.36
C HIS A 22 0.76 6.50 -3.93
N LEU A 23 -0.08 6.28 -2.92
CA LEU A 23 0.35 6.24 -1.53
C LEU A 23 1.35 5.10 -1.28
N PHE A 24 1.04 3.88 -1.74
CA PHE A 24 1.94 2.73 -1.60
C PHE A 24 3.21 2.85 -2.45
N VAL A 25 3.11 3.40 -3.66
CA VAL A 25 4.30 3.74 -4.46
C VAL A 25 5.19 4.72 -3.71
N TYR A 26 4.62 5.80 -3.15
CA TYR A 26 5.38 6.80 -2.41
C TYR A 26 6.04 6.22 -1.15
N VAL A 27 5.30 5.43 -0.37
CA VAL A 27 5.81 4.72 0.82
C VAL A 27 7.00 3.84 0.47
N TYR A 28 6.89 3.08 -0.62
CA TYR A 28 7.95 2.19 -1.11
C TYR A 28 9.17 2.98 -1.60
N GLU A 29 8.99 3.97 -2.46
CA GLU A 29 10.12 4.76 -3.03
C GLU A 29 10.88 5.58 -1.98
N ARG A 30 10.21 5.95 -0.89
CA ARG A 30 10.82 6.72 0.20
C ARG A 30 11.28 5.86 1.36
N GLU A 31 11.14 4.53 1.24
CA GLU A 31 11.51 3.56 2.28
C GLU A 31 10.94 3.94 3.65
N LEU A 32 9.68 4.38 3.69
CA LEU A 32 9.08 4.92 4.90
C LEU A 32 8.94 3.83 5.99
N SER A 33 9.32 4.18 7.22
CA SER A 33 9.12 3.36 8.42
C SER A 33 8.27 4.11 9.44
N GLY A 34 7.18 3.49 9.88
CA GLY A 34 6.20 4.10 10.77
C GLY A 34 4.82 3.48 10.59
N THR A 35 3.77 4.26 10.84
CA THR A 35 2.39 3.80 10.71
C THR A 35 1.58 4.70 9.78
N LEU A 36 0.84 4.08 8.87
CA LEU A 36 -0.18 4.72 8.05
C LEU A 36 -1.57 4.36 8.59
N VAL A 37 -2.36 5.36 8.95
CA VAL A 37 -3.75 5.21 9.39
C VAL A 37 -4.67 5.78 8.32
N LEU A 38 -5.67 5.01 7.91
CA LEU A 38 -6.73 5.44 7.02
C LEU A 38 -8.06 5.39 7.76
N SER A 39 -8.85 6.46 7.65
CA SER A 39 -10.14 6.58 8.33
C SER A 39 -11.22 6.97 7.34
N THR A 40 -12.25 6.14 7.24
CA THR A 40 -13.44 6.42 6.41
C THR A 40 -14.36 7.40 7.13
N PRO A 41 -15.25 8.11 6.41
CA PRO A 41 -16.25 8.97 7.02
C PRO A 41 -17.20 8.23 7.97
N ASP A 42 -17.40 6.93 7.76
CA ASP A 42 -18.30 6.09 8.55
C ASP A 42 -17.66 5.60 9.86
N GLY A 43 -16.37 5.91 10.09
CA GLY A 43 -15.63 5.58 11.31
C GLY A 43 -14.76 4.33 11.21
N ASP A 44 -14.81 3.61 10.09
CA ASP A 44 -13.93 2.46 9.86
C ASP A 44 -12.48 2.94 9.73
N THR A 45 -11.56 2.20 10.33
CA THR A 45 -10.13 2.51 10.34
C THR A 45 -9.32 1.34 9.83
N THR A 46 -8.32 1.63 9.01
CA THR A 46 -7.26 0.69 8.61
C THR A 46 -5.91 1.24 9.01
N THR A 47 -5.20 0.49 9.84
CA THR A 47 -3.88 0.85 10.34
C THR A 47 -2.85 -0.10 9.73
N ILE A 48 -1.79 0.44 9.14
CA ILE A 48 -0.74 -0.29 8.44
C ILE A 48 0.60 0.08 9.04
N ALA A 49 1.29 -0.90 9.63
CA ALA A 49 2.68 -0.73 10.01
C ALA A 49 3.58 -0.92 8.78
N LEU A 50 4.56 -0.04 8.65
CA LEU A 50 5.49 0.05 7.53
C LEU A 50 6.92 -0.07 8.05
N THR A 51 7.72 -0.91 7.40
CA THR A 51 9.15 -1.07 7.67
C THR A 51 9.90 -0.91 6.35
N GLN A 52 10.69 0.15 6.20
CA GLN A 52 11.48 0.44 4.99
C GLN A 52 10.65 0.42 3.70
N GLY A 53 9.42 0.93 3.76
CA GLY A 53 8.49 0.95 2.63
C GLY A 53 7.69 -0.35 2.42
N TRP A 54 7.89 -1.38 3.25
CA TRP A 54 7.16 -2.64 3.21
C TRP A 54 6.04 -2.67 4.25
N PRO A 55 4.78 -2.91 3.85
CA PRO A 55 3.72 -3.24 4.79
C PRO A 55 4.05 -4.54 5.53
N SER A 56 4.09 -4.49 6.87
CA SER A 56 4.43 -5.65 7.71
C SER A 56 3.24 -6.17 8.53
N ARG A 57 2.34 -5.27 8.94
CA ARG A 57 1.13 -5.59 9.69
C ARG A 57 -0.02 -4.69 9.26
N VAL A 58 -1.23 -5.25 9.21
CA VAL A 58 -2.45 -4.49 8.94
C VAL A 58 -3.53 -4.87 9.94
N LYS A 59 -4.12 -3.84 10.56
CA LYS A 59 -5.29 -3.94 11.42
C LYS A 59 -6.46 -3.24 10.74
N LEU A 60 -7.61 -3.92 10.71
CA LEU A 60 -8.87 -3.39 10.25
C LEU A 60 -9.82 -3.23 11.43
N GLU A 61 -10.51 -2.11 11.51
CA GLU A 61 -11.51 -1.81 12.53
C GLU A 61 -12.77 -1.26 11.82
N PRO A 62 -13.88 -2.01 11.77
CA PRO A 62 -14.07 -3.36 12.29
C PRO A 62 -13.25 -4.42 11.54
N ALA A 63 -12.95 -5.54 12.21
CA ALA A 63 -12.24 -6.65 11.59
C ALA A 63 -13.19 -7.47 10.72
N ASP A 64 -12.89 -7.61 9.43
CA ASP A 64 -13.66 -8.41 8.46
C ASP A 64 -12.84 -9.55 7.81
N VAL A 65 -11.51 -9.53 7.90
CA VAL A 65 -10.62 -10.57 7.38
C VAL A 65 -9.96 -11.38 8.51
N PHE A 66 -10.51 -12.57 8.77
CA PHE A 66 -10.04 -13.48 9.83
C PHE A 66 -9.14 -14.61 9.30
N LEU A 67 -8.24 -15.11 10.16
CA LEU A 67 -7.34 -16.21 9.81
C LEU A 67 -8.12 -17.50 9.48
N SER A 68 -9.17 -17.80 10.25
CA SER A 68 -10.01 -18.98 10.03
C SER A 68 -10.58 -19.03 8.62
N THR A 69 -11.17 -17.93 8.15
CA THR A 69 -11.73 -17.83 6.78
C THR A 69 -10.66 -18.04 5.73
N VAL A 70 -9.44 -17.53 5.95
CA VAL A 70 -8.33 -17.73 5.01
C VAL A 70 -7.87 -19.19 4.99
N LEU A 71 -7.77 -19.84 6.14
CA LEU A 71 -7.40 -21.26 6.24
C LEU A 71 -8.40 -22.18 5.55
N GLU A 72 -9.70 -21.88 5.72
CA GLU A 72 -10.79 -22.57 5.05
C GLU A 72 -10.75 -22.37 3.54
N ASP A 73 -10.62 -21.13 3.07
CA ASP A 73 -10.53 -20.80 1.63
C ASP A 73 -9.33 -21.46 0.94
N GLN A 74 -8.23 -21.69 1.68
CA GLN A 74 -7.05 -22.39 1.17
C GLN A 74 -7.16 -23.92 1.27
N GLY A 75 -8.24 -24.44 1.87
CA GLY A 75 -8.44 -25.87 2.10
C GLY A 75 -7.47 -26.48 3.12
N PHE A 76 -6.89 -25.68 4.01
CA PHE A 76 -5.92 -26.15 5.00
C PHE A 76 -6.60 -26.72 6.25
N ALA A 77 -7.77 -26.22 6.61
CA ALA A 77 -8.53 -26.70 7.76
C ALA A 77 -10.03 -26.59 7.50
N GLU A 78 -10.79 -27.50 8.11
CA GLU A 78 -12.25 -27.51 8.03
C GLU A 78 -12.87 -26.58 9.09
N GLU A 79 -14.02 -25.97 8.75
CA GLU A 79 -14.74 -25.00 9.59
C GLU A 79 -14.95 -25.50 11.03
N HIS A 80 -15.36 -26.76 11.19
CA HIS A 80 -15.65 -27.35 12.49
C HIS A 80 -14.42 -27.38 13.42
N ARG A 81 -13.23 -27.62 12.86
CA ARG A 81 -11.97 -27.62 13.61
C ARG A 81 -11.51 -26.21 13.97
N LEU A 82 -11.69 -25.27 13.03
CA LEU A 82 -11.39 -23.86 13.22
C LEU A 82 -12.22 -23.26 14.36
N ALA A 83 -13.51 -23.59 14.45
CA ALA A 83 -14.38 -23.12 15.51
C ALA A 83 -13.96 -23.65 16.90
N ALA A 84 -13.65 -24.94 17.01
CA ALA A 84 -13.23 -25.56 18.27
C ALA A 84 -11.90 -25.01 18.79
N THR A 85 -10.91 -24.90 17.92
CA THR A 85 -9.57 -24.38 18.25
C THR A 85 -9.59 -22.88 18.57
N TYR A 86 -10.48 -22.10 17.93
CA TYR A 86 -10.66 -20.68 18.24
C TYR A 86 -11.20 -20.48 19.67
N GLN A 87 -12.21 -21.26 20.07
CA GLN A 87 -12.74 -21.22 21.44
C GLN A 87 -11.70 -21.65 22.49
N LEU A 88 -10.83 -22.60 22.14
CA LEU A 88 -9.72 -22.99 23.00
C LEU A 88 -8.69 -21.86 23.15
N ALA A 89 -8.29 -21.25 22.04
CA ALA A 89 -7.35 -20.12 22.02
C ALA A 89 -7.85 -18.93 22.84
N GLN A 90 -9.13 -18.58 22.72
CA GLN A 90 -9.76 -17.52 23.52
C GLN A 90 -9.71 -17.82 25.02
N ARG A 91 -10.07 -19.05 25.43
CA ARG A 91 -10.01 -19.47 26.84
C ARG A 91 -8.59 -19.44 27.41
N GLN A 92 -7.61 -19.83 26.61
CA GLN A 92 -6.20 -19.86 27.01
C GLN A 92 -5.50 -18.51 26.84
N ARG A 93 -6.18 -17.49 26.28
CA ARG A 93 -5.59 -16.19 25.89
C ARG A 93 -4.34 -16.34 25.01
N ARG A 94 -4.39 -17.31 24.10
CA ARG A 94 -3.32 -17.61 23.13
C ARG A 94 -3.74 -17.20 21.73
N ARG A 95 -2.76 -17.08 20.81
CA ARG A 95 -3.06 -16.84 19.39
C ARG A 95 -3.66 -18.10 18.77
N HIS A 96 -4.69 -17.94 17.96
CA HIS A 96 -5.39 -19.08 17.34
C HIS A 96 -4.46 -19.91 16.43
N GLY A 97 -3.58 -19.28 15.67
CA GLY A 97 -2.59 -19.97 14.82
C GLY A 97 -1.66 -20.89 15.61
N GLU A 98 -1.19 -20.47 16.79
CA GLU A 98 -0.32 -21.28 17.65
C GLU A 98 -1.04 -22.55 18.13
N VAL A 99 -2.32 -22.42 18.49
CA VAL A 99 -3.15 -23.56 18.92
C VAL A 99 -3.40 -24.54 17.77
N LEU A 100 -3.63 -24.05 16.55
CA LEU A 100 -3.84 -24.89 15.36
C LEU A 100 -2.61 -25.73 15.01
N VAL A 101 -1.42 -25.13 15.09
CA VAL A 101 -0.16 -25.85 14.82
C VAL A 101 0.12 -26.88 15.91
N GLU A 102 -0.04 -26.51 17.18
CA GLU A 102 0.18 -27.43 18.31
C GLU A 102 -0.75 -28.65 18.27
N HIS A 103 -1.99 -28.45 17.82
CA HIS A 103 -2.99 -29.51 17.71
C HIS A 103 -2.83 -30.37 16.45
N GLY A 104 -1.88 -30.02 15.56
CA GLY A 104 -1.62 -30.72 14.31
C GLY A 104 -2.70 -30.53 13.25
N ASP A 105 -3.55 -29.51 13.38
CA ASP A 105 -4.60 -29.20 12.41
C ASP A 105 -4.04 -28.53 11.15
N ILE A 106 -2.92 -27.80 11.28
CA ILE A 106 -2.15 -27.22 10.18
C ILE A 106 -0.65 -27.33 10.47
N THR A 107 0.18 -27.23 9.44
CA THR A 107 1.64 -27.07 9.60
C THR A 107 2.04 -25.61 9.79
N GLU A 108 3.26 -25.37 10.26
CA GLU A 108 3.80 -24.01 10.36
C GLU A 108 3.88 -23.33 8.98
N GLU A 109 4.23 -24.07 7.92
CA GLU A 109 4.27 -23.54 6.55
C GLU A 109 2.88 -23.11 6.08
N GLN A 110 1.85 -23.91 6.37
CA GLN A 110 0.45 -23.58 6.06
C GLN A 110 -0.01 -22.32 6.82
N LEU A 111 0.38 -22.20 8.10
CA LEU A 111 0.09 -21.00 8.90
C LEU A 111 0.75 -19.76 8.29
N GLN A 112 2.04 -19.83 7.94
CA GLN A 112 2.76 -18.70 7.34
C GLN A 112 2.17 -18.30 5.98
N GLN A 113 1.78 -19.27 5.15
CA GLN A 113 1.09 -19.01 3.88
C GLN A 113 -0.26 -18.32 4.11
N ALA A 114 -1.07 -18.82 5.06
CA ALA A 114 -2.37 -18.23 5.37
C ALA A 114 -2.25 -16.82 5.96
N LEU A 115 -1.26 -16.57 6.83
CA LEU A 115 -0.99 -15.22 7.36
C LEU A 115 -0.60 -14.24 6.26
N ARG A 116 0.19 -14.66 5.27
CA ARG A 116 0.52 -13.83 4.10
C ARG A 116 -0.72 -13.48 3.30
N VAL A 117 -1.55 -14.46 2.97
CA VAL A 117 -2.83 -14.24 2.26
C VAL A 117 -3.76 -13.33 3.07
N GLN A 118 -3.82 -13.50 4.39
CA GLN A 118 -4.59 -12.62 5.27
C GLN A 118 -4.08 -11.17 5.20
N LEU A 119 -2.77 -10.97 5.29
CA LEU A 119 -2.15 -9.65 5.20
C LEU A 119 -2.42 -8.99 3.85
N GLU A 120 -2.29 -9.73 2.74
CA GLU A 120 -2.61 -9.28 1.39
C GLU A 120 -4.06 -8.84 1.27
N ARG A 121 -5.01 -9.66 1.76
CA ARG A 121 -6.44 -9.32 1.73
C ARG A 121 -6.72 -8.06 2.54
N LYS A 122 -6.13 -7.94 3.75
CA LYS A 122 -6.30 -6.76 4.61
C LYS A 122 -5.73 -5.50 3.96
N ALA A 123 -4.48 -5.54 3.48
CA ALA A 123 -3.86 -4.41 2.79
C ALA A 123 -4.64 -4.04 1.51
N GLY A 124 -5.15 -5.05 0.80
CA GLY A 124 -5.97 -4.90 -0.40
C GLY A 124 -7.26 -4.10 -0.17
N ARG A 125 -7.84 -4.11 1.04
CA ARG A 125 -9.05 -3.34 1.37
C ARG A 125 -8.89 -1.84 1.14
N VAL A 126 -7.67 -1.32 1.30
CA VAL A 126 -7.38 0.11 1.10
C VAL A 126 -7.72 0.59 -0.31
N PHE A 127 -7.56 -0.26 -1.33
CA PHE A 127 -7.91 0.10 -2.71
C PHE A 127 -9.41 0.21 -2.94
N PHE A 128 -10.24 -0.39 -2.07
CA PHE A 128 -11.70 -0.39 -2.14
C PHE A 128 -12.37 0.69 -1.29
N MET A 129 -11.58 1.47 -0.53
CA MET A 129 -12.09 2.57 0.29
C MET A 129 -12.64 3.72 -0.55
N SER A 130 -13.52 4.52 0.03
CA SER A 130 -14.08 5.70 -0.64
C SER A 130 -13.02 6.80 -0.82
N GLU A 131 -13.17 7.65 -1.82
CA GLU A 131 -12.26 8.78 -2.06
C GLU A 131 -12.27 9.80 -0.91
N ALA A 132 -13.37 9.86 -0.14
CA ALA A 132 -13.50 10.69 1.04
C ALA A 132 -12.67 10.20 2.24
N THR A 133 -12.11 8.99 2.16
CA THR A 133 -11.23 8.43 3.19
C THR A 133 -10.01 9.33 3.40
N THR A 134 -9.75 9.67 4.65
CA THR A 134 -8.56 10.43 5.04
C THR A 134 -7.42 9.47 5.37
N PHE A 135 -6.19 9.91 5.18
CA PHE A 135 -5.02 9.19 5.64
C PHE A 135 -4.12 10.09 6.49
N ALA A 136 -3.43 9.49 7.44
CA ALA A 136 -2.43 10.11 8.30
C ALA A 136 -1.23 9.18 8.45
N TYR A 137 -0.03 9.70 8.23
CA TYR A 137 1.22 8.96 8.38
C TYR A 137 1.99 9.48 9.60
N TYR A 138 2.42 8.56 10.46
CA TYR A 138 3.17 8.80 11.68
C TYR A 138 4.57 8.21 11.53
N ALA A 139 5.56 9.05 11.21
CA ALA A 139 6.93 8.61 10.96
C ALA A 139 7.60 8.07 12.24
N GLY A 140 8.21 6.89 12.14
CA GLY A 140 8.95 6.26 13.24
C GLY A 140 8.09 5.76 14.41
N VAL A 141 6.76 5.78 14.26
CA VAL A 141 5.82 5.32 15.29
C VAL A 141 5.16 4.03 14.81
N ASP A 142 5.24 2.97 15.62
CA ASP A 142 4.52 1.71 15.39
C ASP A 142 3.27 1.66 16.28
N LEU A 143 2.10 1.99 15.72
CA LEU A 143 0.82 1.89 16.45
C LEU A 143 0.30 0.46 16.54
N LEU A 144 0.98 -0.50 15.92
CA LEU A 144 0.65 -1.92 15.93
C LEU A 144 1.65 -2.75 16.72
N ALA A 145 2.52 -2.14 17.55
CA ALA A 145 3.55 -2.83 18.32
C ALA A 145 3.03 -4.06 19.09
N ASP A 146 1.84 -3.94 19.69
CA ASP A 146 1.18 -5.02 20.45
C ASP A 146 0.15 -5.83 19.63
N TYR A 147 0.09 -5.60 18.31
CA TYR A 147 -0.88 -6.23 17.41
C TYR A 147 -0.23 -7.18 16.41
N GLY A 148 -0.77 -8.39 16.30
CA GLY A 148 -0.39 -9.38 15.30
C GLY A 148 0.66 -10.38 15.77
N GLY A 149 1.19 -11.15 14.81
CA GLY A 149 2.28 -12.11 14.97
C GLY A 149 3.61 -11.56 14.45
N PRO A 150 4.61 -12.44 14.18
CA PRO A 150 5.86 -12.05 13.55
C PRO A 150 5.63 -11.26 12.25
N GLU A 151 6.55 -10.34 11.94
CA GLU A 151 6.43 -9.53 10.73
C GLU A 151 6.56 -10.40 9.47
N ALA A 152 5.56 -10.34 8.61
CA ALA A 152 5.57 -10.96 7.29
C ALA A 152 5.53 -9.83 6.26
N PRO A 153 6.67 -9.40 5.68
CA PRO A 153 6.67 -8.27 4.76
C PRO A 153 5.89 -8.63 3.49
N LEU A 154 4.99 -7.73 3.11
CA LEU A 154 4.22 -7.80 1.87
C LEU A 154 4.92 -7.00 0.78
N ASP A 155 5.17 -7.60 -0.39
CA ASP A 155 5.79 -6.89 -1.51
C ASP A 155 4.89 -5.73 -2.01
N PRO A 156 5.37 -4.47 -1.90
CA PRO A 156 4.58 -3.31 -2.32
C PRO A 156 4.23 -3.33 -3.81
N LEU A 157 5.08 -3.90 -4.67
CA LEU A 157 4.85 -3.94 -6.11
C LEU A 157 3.71 -4.90 -6.47
N ALA A 158 3.70 -6.09 -5.86
CA ALA A 158 2.59 -7.03 -5.97
C ALA A 158 1.28 -6.42 -5.43
N LEU A 159 1.35 -5.74 -4.26
CA LEU A 159 0.19 -5.09 -3.67
C LEU A 159 -0.39 -3.99 -4.59
N VAL A 160 0.47 -3.12 -5.13
CA VAL A 160 0.08 -2.06 -6.05
C VAL A 160 -0.55 -2.64 -7.32
N TRP A 161 0.06 -3.67 -7.93
CA TRP A 161 -0.53 -4.29 -9.13
C TRP A 161 -1.88 -4.94 -8.84
N ASN A 162 -1.99 -5.68 -7.74
CA ASN A 162 -3.24 -6.30 -7.32
C ASN A 162 -4.35 -5.26 -7.09
N GLY A 163 -4.02 -4.12 -6.47
CA GLY A 163 -4.95 -3.01 -6.28
C GLY A 163 -5.36 -2.34 -7.59
N VAL A 164 -4.38 -1.94 -8.41
CA VAL A 164 -4.58 -1.29 -9.72
C VAL A 164 -5.42 -2.17 -10.66
N ARG A 165 -5.18 -3.49 -10.69
CA ARG A 165 -5.91 -4.44 -11.53
C ARG A 165 -7.38 -4.58 -11.13
N GLN A 166 -7.69 -4.49 -9.83
CA GLN A 166 -9.05 -4.69 -9.32
C GLN A 166 -9.87 -3.38 -9.30
N ARG A 167 -9.22 -2.26 -8.96
CA ARG A 167 -9.85 -0.94 -8.89
C ARG A 167 -8.95 0.12 -9.53
N PRO A 168 -8.89 0.17 -10.87
CA PRO A 168 -8.09 1.16 -11.56
C PRO A 168 -8.58 2.58 -11.25
N PRO A 169 -7.71 3.51 -10.83
CA PRO A 169 -8.08 4.92 -10.68
C PRO A 169 -8.11 5.60 -12.05
N TRP A 170 -9.18 5.40 -12.81
CA TRP A 170 -9.26 5.74 -14.24
C TRP A 170 -8.91 7.19 -14.57
N ASP A 171 -9.26 8.15 -13.71
CA ASP A 171 -8.88 9.55 -13.92
C ASP A 171 -7.36 9.74 -13.93
N HIS A 172 -6.65 9.05 -13.02
CA HIS A 172 -5.19 9.07 -12.95
C HIS A 172 -4.55 8.22 -14.06
N VAL A 173 -5.15 7.07 -14.41
CA VAL A 173 -4.72 6.24 -15.55
C VAL A 173 -4.76 7.07 -16.82
N ASN A 174 -5.92 7.66 -17.13
CA ASN A 174 -6.13 8.45 -18.34
C ASN A 174 -5.21 9.67 -18.37
N ALA A 175 -5.09 10.40 -17.25
CA ALA A 175 -4.20 11.56 -17.16
C ALA A 175 -2.72 11.21 -17.39
N ALA A 176 -2.26 10.05 -16.90
CA ALA A 176 -0.90 9.57 -17.10
C ALA A 176 -0.67 9.10 -18.53
N LEU A 177 -1.57 8.29 -19.08
CA LEU A 177 -1.43 7.70 -20.42
C LEU A 177 -1.58 8.75 -21.54
N ASN A 178 -2.39 9.78 -21.35
CA ASN A 178 -2.50 10.89 -22.31
C ASN A 178 -1.16 11.60 -22.55
N ARG A 179 -0.26 11.60 -21.57
CA ARG A 179 1.09 12.17 -21.70
C ARG A 179 2.04 11.28 -22.50
N LEU A 180 1.68 10.01 -22.72
CA LEU A 180 2.48 9.02 -23.43
C LEU A 180 2.18 8.93 -24.93
N ALA A 181 1.23 9.70 -25.44
CA ALA A 181 0.63 9.47 -26.77
C ALA A 181 1.65 9.33 -27.92
N SER A 182 2.79 10.02 -27.87
CA SER A 182 3.87 9.95 -28.87
C SER A 182 5.12 9.19 -28.41
N ALA A 183 5.23 8.88 -27.11
CA ALA A 183 6.41 8.26 -26.53
C ALA A 183 6.42 6.73 -26.76
N SER A 184 7.62 6.18 -26.97
CA SER A 184 7.81 4.73 -26.96
C SER A 184 8.35 4.32 -25.59
N MET A 185 7.85 3.23 -25.05
CA MET A 185 8.25 2.72 -23.73
C MET A 185 9.13 1.51 -23.91
N ARG A 186 10.14 1.39 -23.06
CA ARG A 186 10.93 0.16 -22.92
C ARG A 186 11.02 -0.22 -21.46
N LEU A 187 11.26 -1.50 -21.17
CA LEU A 187 11.53 -1.93 -19.81
C LEU A 187 12.81 -1.22 -19.30
N ALA A 188 12.74 -0.68 -18.09
CA ALA A 188 13.86 -0.01 -17.45
C ALA A 188 14.94 -1.03 -17.06
N VAL A 189 16.21 -0.61 -17.02
CA VAL A 189 17.35 -1.50 -16.69
C VAL A 189 17.24 -2.09 -15.28
N HIS A 190 16.64 -1.34 -14.36
CA HIS A 190 16.45 -1.71 -12.95
C HIS A 190 15.06 -2.31 -12.69
N ALA A 191 14.28 -2.62 -13.75
CA ALA A 191 12.96 -3.19 -13.59
C ALA A 191 13.04 -4.57 -12.95
N ALA A 192 12.09 -4.87 -12.06
CA ALA A 192 11.96 -6.13 -11.35
C ALA A 192 10.54 -6.71 -11.55
N PRO A 193 10.18 -7.09 -12.79
CA PRO A 193 8.82 -7.51 -13.13
C PRO A 193 8.35 -8.78 -12.38
N GLU A 194 9.29 -9.63 -11.95
CA GLU A 194 9.03 -10.82 -11.14
C GLU A 194 8.37 -10.52 -9.79
N ARG A 195 8.53 -9.29 -9.28
CA ARG A 195 7.98 -8.87 -7.98
C ARG A 195 6.48 -8.55 -8.01
N PHE A 196 5.90 -8.34 -9.18
CA PHE A 196 4.50 -7.92 -9.32
C PHE A 196 3.50 -9.07 -9.28
N ALA A 197 3.96 -10.33 -9.30
CA ALA A 197 3.11 -11.51 -9.46
C ALA A 197 2.18 -11.41 -10.69
N PHE A 198 2.74 -10.94 -11.82
CA PHE A 198 2.04 -10.87 -13.10
C PHE A 198 1.56 -12.25 -13.54
N ARG A 199 0.36 -12.30 -14.14
CA ARG A 199 -0.14 -13.49 -14.85
C ARG A 199 0.66 -13.72 -16.13
N ALA A 200 0.59 -14.92 -16.69
CA ALA A 200 1.35 -15.29 -17.89
C ALA A 200 1.18 -14.29 -19.05
N ALA A 201 -0.05 -13.85 -19.35
CA ALA A 201 -0.30 -12.88 -20.41
C ALA A 201 0.25 -11.47 -20.09
N GLU A 202 0.19 -11.06 -18.83
CA GLU A 202 0.75 -9.77 -18.36
C GLU A 202 2.28 -9.80 -18.46
N MET A 203 2.91 -10.89 -18.02
CA MET A 203 4.35 -11.10 -18.09
C MET A 203 4.85 -11.13 -19.55
N ALA A 204 4.11 -11.75 -20.47
CA ALA A 204 4.47 -11.77 -21.88
C ALA A 204 4.57 -10.36 -22.48
N VAL A 205 3.67 -9.44 -22.10
CA VAL A 205 3.73 -8.03 -22.52
C VAL A 205 4.98 -7.35 -21.96
N VAL A 206 5.26 -7.57 -20.68
CA VAL A 206 6.42 -6.97 -19.99
C VAL A 206 7.75 -7.47 -20.58
N GLN A 207 7.85 -8.76 -20.89
CA GLN A 207 9.01 -9.34 -21.58
C GLN A 207 9.19 -8.74 -22.98
N GLY A 208 8.11 -8.58 -23.74
CA GLY A 208 8.15 -7.93 -25.05
C GLY A 208 8.66 -6.48 -25.00
N LEU A 209 8.35 -5.73 -23.93
CA LEU A 209 8.89 -4.39 -23.68
C LEU A 209 10.39 -4.38 -23.33
N GLY A 210 10.92 -5.51 -22.83
CA GLY A 210 12.35 -5.69 -22.60
C GLY A 210 13.12 -5.95 -23.89
N GLU A 211 12.50 -6.62 -24.85
CA GLU A 211 13.10 -6.92 -26.16
C GLU A 211 13.11 -5.72 -27.09
N ARG A 212 12.00 -4.97 -27.14
CA ARG A 212 11.85 -3.83 -28.06
C ARG A 212 10.99 -2.71 -27.46
N PRO A 213 11.36 -1.43 -27.69
CA PRO A 213 10.48 -0.32 -27.34
C PRO A 213 9.15 -0.40 -28.10
N ALA A 214 8.04 -0.08 -27.44
CA ALA A 214 6.70 -0.10 -28.03
C ALA A 214 5.86 1.11 -27.58
N ARG A 215 4.96 1.58 -28.45
CA ARG A 215 3.98 2.61 -28.07
C ARG A 215 2.74 1.94 -27.48
N LEU A 216 1.99 2.69 -26.67
CA LEU A 216 0.74 2.21 -26.08
C LEU A 216 -0.27 1.72 -27.15
N ALA A 217 -0.36 2.43 -28.28
CA ALA A 217 -1.24 2.05 -29.38
C ALA A 217 -0.88 0.67 -29.98
N ASP A 218 0.42 0.40 -30.15
CA ASP A 218 0.91 -0.87 -30.70
C ASP A 218 0.64 -2.02 -29.72
N LEU A 219 0.84 -1.77 -28.42
CA LEU A 219 0.54 -2.74 -27.37
C LEU A 219 -0.95 -3.09 -27.33
N ILE A 220 -1.83 -2.09 -27.38
CA ILE A 220 -3.28 -2.32 -27.45
C ILE A 220 -3.65 -3.08 -28.75
N GLY A 221 -3.01 -2.74 -29.87
CA GLY A 221 -3.21 -3.39 -31.17
C GLY A 221 -2.78 -4.87 -31.21
N SER A 222 -1.82 -5.28 -30.38
CA SER A 222 -1.34 -6.67 -30.30
C SER A 222 -2.39 -7.68 -29.80
N ARG A 223 -3.42 -7.20 -29.09
CA ARG A 223 -4.50 -8.00 -28.48
C ARG A 223 -4.02 -9.10 -27.52
N THR A 224 -2.79 -9.03 -26.98
CA THR A 224 -2.31 -9.93 -25.92
C THR A 224 -3.14 -9.77 -24.63
N LEU A 225 -3.57 -8.53 -24.35
CA LEU A 225 -4.51 -8.19 -23.29
C LEU A 225 -5.65 -7.35 -23.87
N GLY A 226 -6.79 -7.33 -23.18
CA GLY A 226 -7.85 -6.37 -23.49
C GLY A 226 -7.39 -4.91 -23.30
N PRO A 227 -7.98 -3.92 -23.99
CA PRO A 227 -7.52 -2.53 -23.98
C PRO A 227 -7.39 -1.94 -22.57
N SER A 228 -8.41 -2.12 -21.73
CA SER A 228 -8.39 -1.62 -20.34
C SER A 228 -7.31 -2.31 -19.49
N ALA A 229 -7.12 -3.62 -19.64
CA ALA A 229 -6.08 -4.34 -18.91
C ALA A 229 -4.66 -3.88 -19.34
N MET A 230 -4.47 -3.63 -20.63
CA MET A 230 -3.21 -3.08 -21.17
C MET A 230 -2.93 -1.67 -20.62
N GLN A 231 -3.93 -0.78 -20.62
CA GLN A 231 -3.81 0.57 -20.07
C GLN A 231 -3.44 0.54 -18.58
N THR A 232 -4.12 -0.31 -17.81
CA THR A 232 -3.89 -0.50 -16.38
C THR A 232 -2.49 -1.07 -16.09
N LEU A 233 -2.01 -2.03 -16.90
CA LEU A 233 -0.65 -2.57 -16.82
C LEU A 233 0.40 -1.50 -17.09
N VAL A 234 0.28 -0.77 -18.22
CA VAL A 234 1.21 0.29 -18.59
C VAL A 234 1.23 1.41 -17.55
N TYR A 235 0.06 1.81 -17.04
CA TYR A 235 -0.04 2.78 -15.96
C TYR A 235 0.70 2.29 -14.70
N CYS A 236 0.49 1.03 -14.29
CA CYS A 236 1.17 0.46 -13.12
C CYS A 236 2.70 0.50 -13.29
N LEU A 237 3.21 0.05 -14.45
CA LEU A 237 4.64 0.08 -14.76
C LEU A 237 5.21 1.50 -14.75
N LEU A 238 4.45 2.48 -15.24
CA LEU A 238 4.87 3.88 -15.26
C LEU A 238 4.98 4.46 -13.85
N ILE A 239 3.95 4.32 -13.02
CA ILE A 239 3.97 4.91 -11.66
C ILE A 239 4.99 4.23 -10.75
N THR A 240 5.35 2.97 -11.04
CA THR A 240 6.40 2.22 -10.33
C THR A 240 7.78 2.31 -11.00
N LYS A 241 7.92 3.17 -12.03
CA LYS A 241 9.18 3.43 -12.77
C LYS A 241 9.83 2.19 -13.38
N GLN A 242 9.03 1.18 -13.74
CA GLN A 242 9.52 -0.05 -14.38
C GLN A 242 9.75 0.13 -15.90
N VAL A 243 9.31 1.25 -16.46
CA VAL A 243 9.50 1.58 -17.87
C VAL A 243 10.15 2.94 -18.02
N ASP A 244 11.07 3.02 -18.99
CA ASP A 244 11.67 4.27 -19.44
C ASP A 244 10.95 4.77 -20.69
N LEU A 245 10.70 6.08 -20.73
CA LEU A 245 10.17 6.75 -21.90
C LEU A 245 11.32 7.12 -22.83
N THR A 246 11.26 6.60 -24.05
CA THR A 246 12.14 6.97 -25.15
C THR A 246 11.36 7.88 -26.08
N GLU A 247 12.01 8.98 -26.49
CA GLU A 247 11.49 9.77 -27.61
C GLU A 247 11.43 8.84 -28.81
N GLY A 248 10.21 8.63 -29.33
CA GLY A 248 10.03 7.80 -30.51
C GLY A 248 10.89 8.38 -31.63
N ALA A 249 11.67 7.54 -32.29
CA ALA A 249 12.27 7.90 -33.57
C ALA A 249 11.18 8.54 -34.42
N MET A 250 11.35 9.83 -34.73
CA MET A 250 10.46 10.50 -35.65
C MET A 250 10.56 9.81 -37.01
N PRO A 251 9.49 9.73 -37.81
CA PRO A 251 9.69 9.60 -39.24
C PRO A 251 10.62 10.76 -39.66
N ALA A 252 11.71 10.44 -40.36
CA ALA A 252 12.75 11.40 -40.74
C ALA A 252 12.12 12.64 -41.41
N GLY A 253 12.14 13.80 -40.74
CA GLY A 253 11.60 15.03 -41.35
C GLY A 253 11.16 16.20 -40.47
N ALA A 254 11.42 16.24 -39.15
CA ALA A 254 11.10 17.42 -38.35
C ALA A 254 12.28 17.85 -37.47
N THR A 255 12.54 19.16 -37.43
CA THR A 255 13.61 19.80 -36.64
C THR A 255 13.29 19.81 -35.15
N PRO A 256 14.29 19.72 -34.25
CA PRO A 256 14.05 19.65 -32.81
C PRO A 256 13.59 20.99 -32.24
N GLY A 257 12.51 20.97 -31.46
CA GLY A 257 12.18 22.03 -30.50
C GLY A 257 12.96 21.86 -29.18
N PRO A 258 13.05 22.91 -28.34
CA PRO A 258 13.89 22.90 -27.14
C PRO A 258 13.39 21.92 -26.06
N PRO A 259 14.28 21.48 -25.14
CA PRO A 259 14.02 20.37 -24.22
C PRO A 259 12.95 20.68 -23.18
N SER A 260 12.12 19.66 -22.91
CA SER A 260 10.98 19.72 -21.99
C SER A 260 11.39 19.52 -20.52
N VAL A 261 10.79 20.30 -19.63
CA VAL A 261 11.06 20.35 -18.19
C VAL A 261 10.39 19.16 -17.47
N ARG A 262 11.15 18.48 -16.61
CA ARG A 262 10.68 17.39 -15.72
C ARG A 262 9.49 17.86 -14.86
N PRO A 263 8.47 17.02 -14.63
CA PRO A 263 7.44 17.32 -13.65
C PRO A 263 8.00 17.19 -12.22
N ALA A 264 7.75 18.21 -11.39
CA ALA A 264 8.07 18.20 -9.97
C ALA A 264 7.18 17.20 -9.21
N PRO A 265 7.69 16.55 -8.14
CA PRO A 265 6.90 15.63 -7.33
C PRO A 265 5.75 16.35 -6.59
N PRO A 266 4.69 15.63 -6.18
CA PRO A 266 3.66 16.19 -5.32
C PRO A 266 4.29 16.69 -4.01
N SER A 267 4.07 17.96 -3.72
CA SER A 267 4.60 18.62 -2.52
C SER A 267 3.79 18.17 -1.30
N MET A 268 4.28 17.15 -0.60
CA MET A 268 3.93 16.92 0.80
C MET A 268 4.65 17.99 1.62
N ARG A 269 3.99 19.13 1.84
CA ARG A 269 4.52 20.13 2.78
C ARG A 269 4.29 19.62 4.21
N PRO A 270 5.32 19.56 5.06
CA PRO A 270 5.11 19.45 6.49
C PRO A 270 4.39 20.73 6.97
N SER A 271 3.38 20.56 7.81
CA SER A 271 2.76 21.68 8.52
C SER A 271 3.83 22.37 9.39
N PRO A 272 3.95 23.71 9.35
CA PRO A 272 4.84 24.39 10.29
C PRO A 272 4.29 24.23 11.70
N SER A 273 5.12 23.65 12.57
CA SER A 273 4.88 23.50 14.00
C SER A 273 4.60 24.88 14.62
N ALA A 274 3.42 25.04 15.22
CA ALA A 274 3.13 26.20 16.05
C ALA A 274 4.00 26.12 17.32
N SER A 275 4.87 27.11 17.52
CA SER A 275 5.63 27.27 18.75
C SER A 275 4.69 27.47 19.95
N PRO A 276 5.00 26.91 21.14
CA PRO A 276 4.22 27.16 22.34
C PRO A 276 4.43 28.61 22.82
N PRO A 277 3.41 29.26 23.41
CA PRO A 277 3.60 30.56 24.04
C PRO A 277 4.50 30.43 25.27
N SER A 278 5.58 31.21 25.26
CA SER A 278 6.55 31.34 26.34
C SER A 278 5.87 31.96 27.57
N VAL A 279 5.55 31.14 28.58
CA VAL A 279 5.10 31.64 29.90
C VAL A 279 6.33 32.13 30.66
N ARG A 280 6.37 33.44 30.90
CA ARG A 280 7.41 34.12 31.68
C ARG A 280 7.17 33.86 33.18
N PRO A 281 8.19 33.54 33.99
CA PRO A 281 8.00 33.33 35.42
C PRO A 281 7.94 34.68 36.15
N THR A 282 6.95 34.84 37.03
CA THR A 282 6.84 35.93 38.00
C THR A 282 7.22 35.37 39.39
N PRO A 283 8.02 36.06 40.21
CA PRO A 283 8.58 35.49 41.42
C PRO A 283 7.56 35.41 42.57
N ALA A 284 7.79 34.42 43.43
CA ALA A 284 7.03 34.08 44.62
C ALA A 284 7.04 35.19 45.68
N ALA A 285 5.89 35.35 46.35
CA ALA A 285 5.81 35.84 47.72
C ALA A 285 4.88 34.91 48.52
N ALA A 286 5.43 34.41 49.62
CA ALA A 286 4.85 33.47 50.56
C ALA A 286 3.62 34.01 51.32
N ARG A 287 2.71 33.11 51.74
CA ARG A 287 2.39 32.83 53.16
C ARG A 287 1.21 31.85 53.32
N MET A 288 1.50 30.75 54.02
CA MET A 288 0.78 30.16 55.16
C MET A 288 -0.64 29.54 55.01
N SER A 289 -0.70 28.27 55.43
CA SER A 289 -1.71 27.61 56.29
C SER A 289 -2.58 26.50 55.66
N ALA A 290 -2.39 25.28 56.18
CA ALA A 290 -3.17 24.03 56.05
C ALA A 290 -4.46 24.06 56.93
N PRO A 291 -5.22 22.96 57.19
CA PRO A 291 -5.24 21.56 56.68
C PRO A 291 -6.71 21.10 56.32
N PRO A 292 -7.11 19.81 56.19
CA PRO A 292 -6.40 18.50 56.17
C PRO A 292 -6.33 17.80 54.81
#